data_AF-A0A7K2CUW0-F1
#
_entry.id   AF-A0A7K2CUW0-F1
#
_cell.length_a   1.000
_cell.length_b   1.000
_cell.length_c   1.000
_cell.angle_alpha   90.00
_cell.angle_beta   90.00
_cell.angle_gamma   90.00
#
_symmetry.space_group_name_H-M   'P 1'
#
loop_
_entity.id
_entity.type
_entity.pdbx_description
1 polymer ?
#
loop_
_entity_poly.entity_id
_entity_poly.type
_entity_poly.pdbx_seq_one_letter_code
_entity_poly.pdbx_strand_id
1 'polypeptide(L)'
;MPLQDDVQLISVDDHVIEPANVWLDRLPRRFREVAPQIRRNEIGHGIWHSDSNWPNSRKMLMRSLANLSDGDARKIAEDNARRVFNFTGGR
;
A
#
# COMPACT_ATOMS: atom_id res chain seq x y z
N MET A 1 -29.47 -14.15 -11.86
CA MET A 1 -28.10 -13.71 -11.49
C MET A 1 -27.98 -12.24 -11.84
N PRO A 2 -27.48 -11.37 -10.94
CA PRO A 2 -27.48 -9.93 -11.18
C PRO A 2 -26.44 -9.44 -12.22
N LEU A 3 -25.59 -10.31 -12.75
CA LEU A 3 -24.67 -10.00 -13.85
C LEU A 3 -24.90 -10.97 -15.01
N GLN A 4 -24.99 -10.41 -16.23
CA GLN A 4 -25.12 -11.13 -17.49
C GLN A 4 -23.74 -11.64 -17.93
N ASP A 5 -23.69 -12.75 -18.66
CA ASP A 5 -22.44 -13.45 -19.02
C ASP A 5 -21.54 -12.66 -19.99
N ASP A 6 -22.06 -11.59 -20.60
CA ASP A 6 -21.36 -10.70 -21.52
C ASP A 6 -20.63 -9.54 -20.81
N VAL A 7 -20.79 -9.41 -19.49
CA VAL A 7 -20.14 -8.34 -18.71
C VAL A 7 -18.68 -8.67 -18.41
N GLN A 8 -17.76 -7.86 -18.92
CA GLN A 8 -16.35 -7.90 -18.54
C GLN A 8 -16.10 -7.00 -17.33
N LEU A 9 -15.55 -7.58 -16.27
CA LEU A 9 -15.06 -6.85 -15.10
C LEU A 9 -13.70 -6.23 -15.41
N ILE A 10 -13.57 -4.94 -15.12
CA ILE A 10 -12.29 -4.22 -15.15
C ILE A 10 -11.91 -3.95 -13.69
N SER A 11 -10.92 -4.69 -13.18
CA SER A 11 -10.26 -4.34 -11.91
C SER A 11 -9.20 -3.28 -12.19
N VAL A 12 -9.32 -2.12 -11.54
CA VAL A 12 -8.37 -1.01 -11.70
C VAL A 12 -7.22 -1.05 -10.70
N ASP A 13 -7.28 -1.96 -9.73
CA ASP A 13 -6.25 -2.14 -8.71
C ASP A 13 -6.33 -3.55 -8.09
N ASP A 14 -5.34 -4.39 -8.39
CA ASP A 14 -5.18 -5.73 -7.83
C ASP A 14 -3.80 -5.87 -7.17
N HIS A 15 -3.73 -6.62 -6.08
CA HIS A 15 -2.50 -6.88 -5.35
C HIS A 15 -2.21 -8.38 -5.31
N VAL A 16 -0.93 -8.75 -5.41
CA VAL A 16 -0.45 -10.10 -5.13
C VAL A 16 0.33 -10.09 -3.82
N ILE A 17 0.18 -11.14 -3.02
CA ILE A 17 1.01 -11.37 -1.84
C ILE A 17 2.00 -12.47 -2.19
N GLU A 18 3.28 -12.14 -2.25
CA GLU A 18 4.32 -13.12 -2.56
C GLU A 18 4.59 -14.06 -1.36
N PRO A 19 5.15 -15.25 -1.58
CA PRO A 19 5.63 -16.11 -0.50
C PRO A 19 6.63 -15.37 0.39
N ALA A 20 6.54 -15.59 1.71
CA ALA A 20 7.30 -14.86 2.73
C ALA A 20 8.83 -14.87 2.54
N ASN A 21 9.37 -15.90 1.86
CA ASN A 21 10.79 -16.10 1.63
C ASN A 21 11.25 -15.71 0.22
N VAL A 22 10.40 -15.12 -0.63
CA VAL A 22 10.69 -14.82 -2.04
C VAL A 22 12.04 -14.10 -2.22
N TRP A 23 12.34 -13.15 -1.34
CA TRP A 23 13.57 -12.34 -1.35
C TRP A 23 14.76 -13.04 -0.70
N LEU A 24 14.54 -13.81 0.38
CA LEU A 24 15.60 -14.54 1.08
C LEU A 24 16.18 -15.65 0.20
N ASP A 25 15.33 -16.28 -0.60
CA ASP A 25 15.70 -17.34 -1.52
C ASP A 25 16.46 -16.81 -2.75
N ARG A 26 16.08 -15.64 -3.27
CA ARG A 26 16.52 -15.17 -4.59
C ARG A 26 17.59 -14.08 -4.57
N LEU A 27 17.71 -13.30 -3.49
CA LEU A 27 18.72 -12.24 -3.42
C LEU A 27 20.10 -12.78 -2.98
N PRO A 28 21.19 -12.24 -3.54
CA PRO A 28 22.54 -12.47 -3.02
C PRO A 28 22.62 -12.18 -1.52
N ARG A 29 23.38 -12.99 -0.78
CA ARG A 29 23.45 -12.94 0.69
C ARG A 29 23.70 -11.52 1.25
N ARG A 30 24.50 -10.72 0.56
CA ARG A 30 24.83 -9.33 0.93
C ARG A 30 23.63 -8.37 1.02
N PHE A 31 22.50 -8.70 0.41
CA PHE A 31 21.29 -7.88 0.42
C PHE A 31 20.21 -8.39 1.38
N ARG A 32 20.38 -9.57 1.98
CA ARG A 32 19.33 -10.18 2.82
C ARG A 32 18.98 -9.38 4.06
N GLU A 33 19.89 -8.54 4.56
CA GLU A 33 19.61 -7.70 5.73
C GLU A 33 18.66 -6.55 5.42
N VAL A 34 18.73 -6.02 4.19
CA VAL A 34 17.92 -4.86 3.74
C VAL A 34 16.72 -5.27 2.88
N ALA A 35 16.66 -6.53 2.44
CA ALA A 35 15.58 -7.03 1.62
C ALA A 35 14.23 -7.08 2.36
N PRO A 36 13.10 -6.95 1.64
CA PRO A 36 11.79 -7.07 2.26
C PRO A 36 11.57 -8.42 2.94
N GLN A 37 11.10 -8.41 4.19
CA GLN A 37 10.98 -9.60 5.02
C GLN A 37 9.75 -9.56 5.91
N ILE A 38 9.09 -10.71 6.08
CA ILE A 38 8.07 -10.87 7.11
C ILE A 38 8.77 -11.26 8.42
N ARG A 39 8.61 -10.44 9.47
CA ARG A 39 9.07 -10.75 10.84
C ARG A 39 7.87 -11.12 11.69
N ARG A 40 7.99 -12.13 12.55
CA ARG A 40 6.95 -12.41 13.55
C ARG A 40 7.15 -11.53 14.77
N ASN A 41 6.07 -10.96 15.29
CA ASN A 41 6.10 -10.28 16.59
C ASN A 41 5.95 -11.27 17.75
N GLU A 42 5.95 -10.76 18.97
CA GLU A 42 5.88 -11.53 20.23
C GLU A 42 4.62 -12.42 20.34
N ILE A 43 3.55 -12.06 19.63
CA ILE A 43 2.28 -12.81 19.59
C ILE A 43 2.13 -13.65 18.31
N GLY A 44 3.20 -13.80 17.51
CA GLY A 44 3.26 -14.70 16.36
C GLY A 44 2.71 -14.13 15.04
N HIS A 45 2.26 -12.88 15.00
CA HIS A 45 1.75 -12.23 13.78
C HIS A 45 2.89 -11.84 12.83
N GLY A 46 2.70 -12.11 11.53
CA GLY A 46 3.63 -11.68 10.48
C GLY A 46 3.51 -10.19 10.18
N ILE A 47 4.60 -9.46 10.38
CA ILE A 47 4.74 -8.04 10.06
C ILE A 47 5.64 -7.91 8.84
N TRP A 48 5.06 -7.40 7.76
CA TRP A 48 5.77 -7.08 6.54
C TRP A 48 6.72 -5.90 6.77
N HIS A 49 8.02 -6.15 6.65
CA HIS A 49 9.04 -5.11 6.53
C HIS A 49 9.35 -5.01 5.04
N SER A 50 8.53 -4.26 4.31
CA SER A 50 8.82 -3.79 2.95
C SER A 50 9.07 -2.27 3.03
N ASP A 51 9.45 -1.62 1.93
CA ASP A 51 9.41 -0.15 1.81
C ASP A 51 7.97 0.41 1.93
N SER A 52 6.98 -0.46 2.15
CA SER A 52 5.65 -0.09 2.59
C SER A 52 5.70 0.62 3.93
N ASN A 53 5.03 1.76 4.00
CA ASN A 53 4.94 2.54 5.24
C ASN A 53 3.99 1.92 6.27
N TRP A 54 3.34 0.77 6.01
CA TRP A 54 2.43 0.14 6.96
C TRP A 54 3.17 -0.37 8.23
N PRO A 55 2.62 -0.23 9.46
CA PRO A 55 1.37 0.45 9.83
C PRO A 55 1.49 1.97 10.00
N ASN A 56 2.65 2.54 9.73
CA ASN A 56 3.01 3.95 9.92
C ASN A 56 2.62 4.89 8.76
N SER A 57 1.81 4.46 7.79
CA SER A 57 1.51 5.23 6.55
C SER A 57 1.05 6.65 6.84
N ARG A 58 0.18 6.83 7.84
CA ARG A 58 -0.28 8.16 8.27
C ARG A 58 0.86 9.02 8.81
N LYS A 59 1.71 8.48 9.68
CA LYS A 59 2.84 9.20 10.29
C LYS A 59 3.88 9.60 9.25
N MET A 60 4.17 8.71 8.30
CA MET A 60 5.10 8.99 7.20
C MET A 60 4.53 10.05 6.25
N LEU A 61 3.26 9.95 5.86
CA LEU A 61 2.61 10.96 5.03
C LEU A 61 2.60 12.33 5.72
N MET A 62 2.25 12.41 7.01
CA MET A 62 2.30 13.66 7.77
C MET A 62 3.70 14.29 7.79
N ARG A 63 4.75 13.48 7.92
CA ARG A 63 6.14 13.98 7.87
C ARG A 63 6.48 14.55 6.49
N SER A 64 6.06 13.87 5.41
CA SER A 64 6.32 14.32 4.04
C SER A 64 5.56 15.59 3.66
N LEU A 65 4.39 15.81 4.25
CA LEU A 65 3.54 16.98 3.97
C LEU A 65 3.74 18.14 4.95
N ALA A 66 4.68 18.03 5.92
CA ALA A 66 4.80 18.95 7.05
C ALA A 66 5.03 20.43 6.68
N ASN A 67 5.54 20.70 5.48
CA ASN A 67 5.84 22.06 4.99
C ASN A 67 4.83 22.56 3.94
N LEU A 68 3.71 21.86 3.74
CA LEU A 68 2.70 22.21 2.76
C LEU A 68 1.51 22.90 3.42
N SER A 69 0.76 23.67 2.62
CA SER A 69 -0.54 24.16 3.04
C SER A 69 -1.54 23.01 3.21
N ASP A 70 -2.55 23.18 4.08
CA ASP A 70 -3.61 22.19 4.27
C ASP A 70 -4.32 21.84 2.96
N GLY A 71 -4.47 22.83 2.06
CA GLY A 71 -5.09 22.64 0.75
C GLY A 71 -4.25 21.76 -0.18
N ASP A 72 -2.94 21.94 -0.21
CA ASP A 72 -2.06 21.12 -1.04
C ASP A 72 -1.88 19.71 -0.46
N ALA A 73 -1.75 19.61 0.87
CA ALA A 73 -1.73 18.35 1.58
C ALA A 73 -2.99 17.52 1.28
N ARG A 74 -4.17 18.14 1.29
CA ARG A 74 -5.45 17.47 0.98
C ARG A 74 -5.53 17.02 -0.49
N LYS A 75 -5.08 17.85 -1.43
CA LYS A 75 -5.01 17.48 -2.86
C LYS A 75 -4.12 16.27 -3.11
N ILE A 76 -2.98 16.19 -2.41
CA ILE A 76 -2.02 15.09 -2.53
C ILE A 76 -2.57 13.82 -1.86
N ALA A 77 -3.19 13.96 -0.69
CA ALA A 77 -3.67 12.81 0.09
C ALA A 77 -5.00 12.22 -0.43
N GLU A 78 -5.87 13.03 -1.05
CA GLU A 78 -7.27 12.63 -1.26
C GLU A 78 -7.93 13.24 -2.52
N ASP A 79 -8.01 14.58 -2.63
CA ASP A 79 -8.97 15.23 -3.54
C ASP A 79 -8.72 14.89 -5.02
N ASN A 80 -7.47 14.76 -5.44
CA ASN A 80 -7.13 14.41 -6.82
C ASN A 80 -7.59 13.00 -7.19
N ALA A 81 -7.34 12.02 -6.31
CA ALA A 81 -7.76 10.65 -6.52
C ALA A 81 -9.30 10.57 -6.56
N ARG A 82 -9.98 11.24 -5.64
CA ARG A 82 -11.44 11.32 -5.64
C ARG A 82 -12.02 11.86 -6.94
N ARG A 83 -11.43 12.95 -7.46
CA ARG A 83 -11.87 13.56 -8.71
C ARG A 83 -11.63 12.65 -9.92
N VAL A 84 -10.46 12.02 -10.01
CA VAL A 84 -10.09 11.15 -11.14
C VAL A 84 -10.94 9.88 -11.17
N PHE A 85 -11.16 9.26 -10.02
CA PHE A 85 -11.90 7.99 -9.91
C PHE A 85 -13.39 8.16 -9.59
N ASN A 86 -13.89 9.41 -9.57
CA ASN A 86 -15.27 9.74 -9.27
C ASN A 86 -15.77 9.12 -7.94
N PHE A 87 -14.95 9.15 -6.89
CA PHE A 87 -15.33 8.63 -5.58
C PHE A 87 -16.32 9.56 -4.88
N THR A 88 -17.61 9.22 -4.95
CA THR A 88 -18.69 9.94 -4.25
C THR A 88 -18.78 9.48 -2.80
N GLY A 89 -18.25 10.28 -1.86
CA GLY A 89 -18.44 10.05 -0.41
C GLY A 89 -17.21 10.36 0.45
N GLY A 90 -17.26 11.48 1.15
CA GLY A 90 -16.28 11.98 2.13
C GLY A 90 -16.88 13.22 2.79
N ARG A 91 -16.64 13.45 4.08
CA ARG A 91 -17.12 14.66 4.79
C ARG A 91 -16.26 15.87 4.44
#